data_AF-A0A9X1IIJ7-F1
#
_entry.id   AF-A0A9X1IIJ7-F1
#
_cell.length_a   1.000
_cell.length_b   1.000
_cell.length_c   1.000
_cell.angle_alpha   90.00
_cell.angle_beta   90.00
_cell.angle_gamma   90.00
#
_symmetry.space_group_name_H-M   'P 1'
#
loop_
_entity.id
_entity.type
_entity.pdbx_description
1 polymer ?
#
loop_
_entity_poly.entity_id
_entity_poly.type
_entity_poly.pdbx_seq_one_letter_code
_entity_poly.pdbx_strand_id
1 'polypeptide(L)'
;MTGPDIWLDGAHALDSVDALRRHYPLPHEVVLRKQIARLDVYCRRLIAASPFLVLASSGPTGVDCSPRGGAPGLAQVHDETTLLLPDQPGNNRLDSLRNIIANPAVGLLFLLPGLGEVLRVNGRAAVSVHPALLERFAENGRPPRAVLVIRVEEAFVHCPRALIAAGLWDPARHLPAGAMPSLQEVLAAHLALADEEISSQGTAE
;
A
#
# COMPACT_ATOMS: atom_id res chain seq x y z
N MET A 1 -23.44 21.94 -3.89
CA MET A 1 -23.37 21.64 -5.33
C MET A 1 -22.09 22.24 -5.89
N THR A 2 -21.02 21.45 -5.99
CA THR A 2 -19.79 21.85 -6.69
C THR A 2 -20.12 21.98 -8.19
N GLY A 3 -19.62 23.03 -8.84
CA GLY A 3 -19.82 23.26 -10.28
C GLY A 3 -19.22 22.13 -11.14
N PRO A 4 -19.43 22.15 -12.47
CA PRO A 4 -18.88 21.13 -13.36
C PRO A 4 -17.36 21.04 -13.20
N ASP A 5 -16.82 19.81 -13.26
CA ASP A 5 -15.38 19.55 -13.14
C ASP A 5 -14.61 20.18 -14.31
N ILE A 6 -14.25 21.45 -14.14
CA ILE A 6 -13.51 22.26 -15.13
C ILE A 6 -12.14 21.67 -15.50
N TRP A 7 -11.69 20.64 -14.80
CA TRP A 7 -10.39 20.00 -14.96
C TRP A 7 -10.43 18.76 -15.88
N LEU A 8 -11.61 18.19 -16.13
CA LEU A 8 -11.80 16.95 -16.89
C LEU A 8 -12.75 17.15 -18.07
N ASP A 9 -12.53 18.22 -18.84
CA ASP A 9 -13.27 18.43 -20.08
C ASP A 9 -12.78 17.49 -21.19
N GLY A 10 -13.60 17.31 -22.23
CA GLY A 10 -13.27 16.43 -23.35
C GLY A 10 -12.13 16.91 -24.26
N ALA A 11 -11.67 18.15 -24.10
CA ALA A 11 -10.57 18.70 -24.89
C ALA A 11 -9.20 18.44 -24.24
N HIS A 12 -9.15 18.37 -22.91
CA HIS A 12 -7.91 18.26 -22.13
C HIS A 12 -7.76 16.92 -21.41
N ALA A 13 -8.85 16.17 -21.17
CA ALA A 13 -8.78 14.85 -20.57
C ALA A 13 -8.11 13.84 -21.51
N LEU A 14 -7.10 13.12 -21.01
CA LEU A 14 -6.48 11.98 -21.70
C LEU A 14 -7.20 10.70 -21.28
N ASP A 15 -8.20 10.29 -22.06
CA ASP A 15 -9.14 9.21 -21.75
C ASP A 15 -8.73 7.81 -22.26
N SER A 16 -7.58 7.71 -22.91
CA SER A 16 -7.09 6.49 -23.52
C SER A 16 -5.58 6.35 -23.40
N VAL A 17 -5.10 5.10 -23.43
CA VAL A 17 -3.66 4.79 -23.43
C VAL A 17 -2.97 5.40 -24.65
N ASP A 18 -3.63 5.45 -25.80
CA ASP A 18 -3.06 6.07 -27.00
C ASP A 18 -2.93 7.59 -26.86
N ALA A 19 -3.92 8.25 -26.24
CA ALA A 19 -3.82 9.68 -25.91
C ALA A 19 -2.64 9.96 -24.97
N LEU A 20 -2.46 9.12 -23.94
CA LEU A 20 -1.29 9.18 -23.05
C LEU A 20 0.02 8.99 -23.83
N ARG A 21 0.09 8.03 -24.75
CA ARG A 21 1.32 7.75 -25.52
C ARG A 21 1.69 8.84 -26.51
N ARG A 22 0.72 9.61 -27.02
CA ARG A 22 1.00 10.81 -27.82
C ARG A 22 1.54 11.96 -26.97
N HIS A 23 1.19 12.00 -25.68
CA HIS A 23 1.63 13.07 -24.77
C HIS A 23 3.00 12.81 -24.13
N TYR A 24 3.32 11.54 -23.84
CA TYR A 24 4.54 11.17 -23.11
C TYR A 24 5.55 10.40 -23.99
N PRO A 25 6.87 10.66 -23.84
CA PRO A 25 7.90 9.87 -24.51
C PRO A 25 7.90 8.42 -24.00
N LEU A 26 8.45 7.51 -24.82
CA LEU A 26 8.69 6.13 -24.41
C LEU A 26 9.73 6.07 -23.28
N PRO A 27 9.58 5.15 -22.32
CA PRO A 27 10.56 4.97 -21.26
C PRO A 27 11.88 4.42 -21.81
N HIS A 28 13.00 4.80 -21.18
CA HIS A 28 14.29 4.18 -21.45
C HIS A 28 14.28 2.67 -21.13
N GLU A 29 14.96 1.88 -21.94
CA GLU A 29 15.00 0.40 -21.83
C GLU A 29 15.38 -0.10 -20.43
N VAL A 30 16.36 0.54 -19.78
CA VAL A 30 16.80 0.18 -18.43
C VAL A 30 15.67 0.30 -17.40
N VAL A 31 14.76 1.25 -17.57
CA VAL A 31 13.60 1.45 -16.67
C VAL A 31 12.60 0.31 -16.80
N LEU A 32 12.49 -0.30 -17.97
CA LEU A 32 11.65 -1.48 -18.20
C LEU A 32 12.35 -2.75 -17.68
N ARG A 33 13.65 -2.91 -17.96
CA ARG A 33 14.41 -4.13 -17.64
C ARG A 33 14.72 -4.32 -16.17
N LYS A 34 14.65 -3.27 -15.33
CA LYS A 34 14.81 -3.40 -13.88
C LYS A 34 13.65 -4.13 -13.20
N GLN A 35 12.56 -4.39 -13.92
CA GLN A 35 11.44 -5.19 -13.47
C GLN A 35 11.73 -6.67 -13.68
N ILE A 36 11.70 -7.44 -12.59
CA ILE A 36 12.00 -8.87 -12.58
C ILE A 36 10.80 -9.64 -12.05
N ALA A 37 10.60 -10.88 -12.51
CA ALA A 37 9.45 -11.72 -12.14
C ALA A 37 9.62 -12.50 -10.82
N ARG A 38 10.67 -12.20 -10.05
CA ARG A 38 11.06 -12.96 -8.84
C ARG A 38 11.87 -12.11 -7.87
N LEU A 39 11.92 -12.55 -6.62
CA LEU A 39 12.69 -11.95 -5.54
C LEU A 39 14.15 -12.43 -5.57
N ASP A 40 15.02 -11.60 -6.14
CA ASP A 40 16.46 -11.84 -6.10
C ASP A 40 17.05 -11.66 -4.68
N VAL A 41 18.36 -11.84 -4.56
CA VAL A 41 19.07 -11.72 -3.28
C VAL A 41 18.93 -10.31 -2.66
N TYR A 42 18.81 -9.26 -3.47
CA TYR A 42 18.72 -7.89 -2.98
C TYR A 42 17.29 -7.54 -2.55
N CYS A 43 16.27 -8.00 -3.29
CA CYS A 43 14.87 -7.91 -2.88
C CYS A 43 14.68 -8.54 -1.50
N ARG A 44 15.24 -9.75 -1.30
CA ARG A 44 15.18 -10.46 -0.01
C ARG A 44 15.80 -9.66 1.13
N ARG A 45 16.96 -9.05 0.91
CA ARG A 45 17.63 -8.20 1.91
C ARG A 45 16.83 -6.95 2.25
N LEU A 46 16.27 -6.28 1.24
CA LEU A 46 15.44 -5.10 1.44
C LEU A 46 14.17 -5.47 2.24
N ILE A 47 13.46 -6.53 1.85
CA ILE A 47 12.25 -7.00 2.54
C ILE A 47 12.56 -7.35 4.01
N ALA A 48 13.67 -8.07 4.26
CA ALA A 48 14.07 -8.45 5.61
C ALA A 48 14.46 -7.24 6.48
N ALA A 49 14.97 -6.16 5.88
CA ALA A 49 15.36 -4.95 6.59
C ALA A 49 14.21 -3.93 6.74
N SER A 50 13.13 -4.05 5.97
CA SER A 50 12.00 -3.13 6.02
C SER A 50 11.19 -3.28 7.31
N PRO A 51 11.00 -2.20 8.09
CA PRO A 51 10.06 -2.17 9.21
C PRO A 51 8.64 -1.71 8.80
N PHE A 52 8.48 -1.26 7.55
CA PHE A 52 7.24 -0.68 7.06
C PHE A 52 6.98 -1.04 5.60
N LEU A 53 5.71 -1.29 5.28
CA LEU A 53 5.23 -1.36 3.91
C LEU A 53 3.82 -0.76 3.78
N VAL A 54 3.45 -0.40 2.56
CA VAL A 54 2.04 -0.14 2.19
C VAL A 54 1.53 -1.29 1.34
N LEU A 55 0.39 -1.87 1.74
CA LEU A 55 -0.34 -2.88 0.98
C LEU A 55 -1.49 -2.20 0.23
N ALA A 56 -1.38 -2.11 -1.09
CA ALA A 56 -2.45 -1.69 -1.98
C ALA A 56 -3.30 -2.90 -2.38
N SER A 57 -4.62 -2.75 -2.28
CA SER A 57 -5.62 -3.74 -2.70
C SER A 57 -6.84 -3.04 -3.29
N SER A 58 -7.61 -3.73 -4.12
CA SER A 58 -8.85 -3.19 -4.69
C SER A 58 -9.97 -4.20 -4.58
N GLY A 59 -11.18 -3.75 -4.32
CA GLY A 59 -12.37 -4.58 -4.23
C GLY A 59 -13.63 -3.82 -4.63
N PRO A 60 -14.82 -4.39 -4.39
CA PRO A 60 -16.10 -3.80 -4.80
C PRO A 60 -16.38 -2.41 -4.20
N THR A 61 -15.74 -2.08 -3.08
CA THR A 61 -15.90 -0.79 -2.38
C THR A 61 -14.81 0.24 -2.76
N GLY A 62 -13.95 -0.09 -3.72
CA GLY A 62 -12.88 0.80 -4.19
C GLY A 62 -11.48 0.27 -3.86
N VAL A 63 -10.52 1.21 -3.75
CA VAL A 63 -9.10 0.93 -3.53
C VAL A 63 -8.73 1.26 -2.09
N ASP A 64 -7.92 0.41 -1.47
CA ASP A 64 -7.35 0.57 -0.14
C ASP A 64 -5.82 0.59 -0.21
N CYS A 65 -5.19 1.44 0.59
CA CYS A 65 -3.75 1.53 0.79
C CYS A 65 -3.44 1.42 2.28
N SER A 66 -3.24 0.19 2.75
CA SER A 66 -3.09 -0.12 4.16
C SER A 66 -1.62 -0.02 4.60
N PRO A 67 -1.25 0.92 5.49
CA PRO A 67 0.08 0.95 6.08
C PRO A 67 0.26 -0.21 7.05
N ARG A 68 1.37 -0.93 6.92
CA ARG A 68 1.75 -2.06 7.77
C ARG A 68 3.11 -1.77 8.37
N GLY A 69 3.17 -1.65 9.70
CA GLY A 69 4.39 -1.42 10.45
C GLY A 69 4.69 -2.59 11.40
N GLY A 70 5.97 -2.80 11.69
CA GLY A 70 6.44 -3.82 12.62
C GLY A 70 7.95 -3.77 12.80
N ALA A 71 8.51 -4.79 13.45
CA ALA A 71 9.95 -5.00 13.43
C ALA A 71 10.46 -5.26 12.01
N PRO A 72 11.74 -4.97 11.69
CA PRO A 72 12.34 -5.40 10.44
C PRO A 72 12.08 -6.88 10.16
N GLY A 73 11.62 -7.18 8.94
CA GLY A 73 11.19 -8.53 8.57
C GLY A 73 9.71 -8.81 8.85
N LEU A 74 8.87 -7.77 8.95
CA LEU A 74 7.41 -7.91 9.09
C LEU A 74 6.78 -8.75 7.96
N ALA A 75 7.42 -8.81 6.79
CA ALA A 75 7.12 -9.77 5.74
C ALA A 75 8.32 -10.71 5.56
N GLN A 76 8.06 -12.00 5.35
CA GLN A 76 9.09 -13.00 5.15
C GLN A 76 9.05 -13.59 3.75
N VAL A 77 10.19 -13.63 3.08
CA VAL A 77 10.35 -14.32 1.81
C VAL A 77 10.42 -15.82 2.07
N HIS A 78 9.47 -16.59 1.55
CA HIS A 78 9.49 -18.05 1.63
C HIS A 78 10.40 -18.66 0.56
N ASP A 79 10.27 -18.20 -0.69
CA ASP A 79 11.05 -18.64 -1.85
C ASP A 79 11.16 -17.49 -2.89
N GLU A 80 11.68 -17.76 -4.09
CA GLU A 80 11.88 -16.71 -5.11
C GLU A 80 10.58 -16.06 -5.60
N THR A 81 9.43 -16.68 -5.39
CA THR A 81 8.14 -16.22 -5.92
C THR A 81 7.06 -16.14 -4.86
N THR A 82 7.42 -16.28 -3.58
CA THR A 82 6.45 -16.34 -2.47
C THR A 82 6.87 -15.46 -1.32
N LEU A 83 6.00 -14.51 -0.99
CA LEU A 83 6.11 -13.64 0.17
C LEU A 83 4.99 -13.97 1.17
N LEU A 84 5.31 -13.95 2.45
CA LEU A 84 4.37 -14.17 3.54
C LEU A 84 4.26 -12.90 4.37
N LEU A 85 3.03 -12.44 4.62
CA LEU A 85 2.75 -11.26 5.45
C LEU A 85 1.72 -11.63 6.52
N PRO A 86 2.12 -11.81 7.80
CA PRO A 86 1.19 -12.07 8.89
C PRO A 86 0.25 -10.89 9.11
N ASP A 87 -1.04 -11.19 9.35
CA ASP A 87 -2.03 -10.19 9.73
C ASP A 87 -1.87 -9.85 11.21
N GLN A 88 -1.35 -8.65 11.46
CA GLN A 88 -1.13 -8.12 12.80
C GLN A 88 -2.42 -7.55 13.41
N PRO A 89 -2.56 -7.53 14.75
CA PRO A 89 -3.72 -6.95 15.41
C PRO A 89 -3.98 -5.51 14.96
N GLY A 90 -5.24 -5.21 14.66
CA GLY A 90 -5.66 -3.90 14.19
C GLY A 90 -7.10 -3.57 14.58
N ASN A 91 -7.73 -2.70 13.80
CA ASN A 91 -9.09 -2.19 14.05
C ASN A 91 -10.23 -3.12 13.58
N ASN A 92 -9.92 -4.32 13.09
CA ASN A 92 -10.88 -5.31 12.58
C ASN A 92 -11.79 -4.84 11.43
N ARG A 93 -11.40 -3.80 10.68
CA ARG A 93 -12.18 -3.37 9.50
C ARG A 93 -12.13 -4.37 8.33
N LEU A 94 -11.07 -5.17 8.27
CA LEU A 94 -10.83 -6.22 7.27
C LEU A 94 -10.80 -5.70 5.82
N ASP A 95 -10.63 -4.39 5.59
CA ASP A 95 -10.73 -3.76 4.27
C ASP A 95 -9.83 -4.47 3.23
N SER A 96 -8.52 -4.58 3.50
CA SER A 96 -7.59 -5.26 2.58
C SER A 96 -7.89 -6.76 2.42
N LEU A 97 -8.35 -7.45 3.46
CA LEU A 97 -8.66 -8.89 3.40
C LEU A 97 -9.91 -9.16 2.54
N ARG A 98 -10.95 -8.35 2.71
CA ARG A 98 -12.18 -8.41 1.89
C ARG A 98 -11.86 -8.11 0.43
N ASN A 99 -11.01 -7.10 0.18
CA ASN A 99 -10.53 -6.79 -1.16
C ASN A 99 -9.80 -7.98 -1.78
N ILE A 100 -8.85 -8.59 -1.05
CA ILE A 100 -8.07 -9.75 -1.55
C ILE A 100 -8.95 -10.96 -1.87
N ILE A 101 -9.99 -11.21 -1.06
CA ILE A 101 -10.96 -12.30 -1.33
C ILE A 101 -11.72 -12.04 -2.64
N ALA A 102 -12.11 -10.78 -2.91
CA ALA A 102 -12.86 -10.42 -4.11
C ALA A 102 -11.96 -10.27 -5.36
N ASN A 103 -10.74 -9.76 -5.18
CA ASN A 103 -9.73 -9.55 -6.20
C ASN A 103 -8.33 -9.80 -5.60
N PRO A 104 -7.63 -10.86 -6.00
CA PRO A 104 -6.36 -11.24 -5.39
C PRO A 104 -5.20 -10.30 -5.76
N ALA A 105 -5.36 -9.39 -6.72
CA ALA A 105 -4.29 -8.50 -7.14
C ALA A 105 -3.89 -7.52 -6.02
N VAL A 106 -2.59 -7.51 -5.68
CA VAL A 106 -2.02 -6.64 -4.64
C VAL A 106 -0.75 -5.97 -5.13
N GLY A 107 -0.49 -4.77 -4.61
CA GLY A 107 0.79 -4.09 -4.72
C GLY A 107 1.36 -3.82 -3.33
N LEU A 108 2.66 -4.00 -3.17
CA LEU A 108 3.37 -3.73 -1.92
C LEU A 108 4.49 -2.73 -2.19
N LEU A 109 4.58 -1.71 -1.35
CA LEU A 109 5.66 -0.74 -1.34
C LEU A 109 6.42 -0.82 -0.02
N PHE A 110 7.63 -1.35 -0.06
CA PHE A 110 8.52 -1.46 1.10
C PHE A 110 9.33 -0.19 1.27
N LEU A 111 9.30 0.38 2.48
CA LEU A 111 10.05 1.58 2.85
C LEU A 111 11.09 1.22 3.92
N LEU A 112 12.29 1.78 3.76
CA LEU A 112 13.38 1.64 4.71
C LEU A 112 13.78 3.05 5.16
N PRO A 113 13.51 3.44 6.42
CA PRO A 113 13.92 4.73 6.93
C PRO A 113 15.41 4.98 6.73
N GLY A 114 15.77 6.14 6.18
CA GLY A 114 17.15 6.52 5.87
C GLY A 114 17.69 6.01 4.53
N LEU A 115 17.00 5.09 3.84
CA LEU A 115 17.32 4.69 2.47
C LEU A 115 16.41 5.45 1.49
N GLY A 116 16.98 5.95 0.40
CA GLY A 116 16.21 6.66 -0.62
C GLY A 116 15.43 5.71 -1.53
N GLU A 117 16.00 4.54 -1.83
CA GLU A 117 15.42 3.52 -2.69
C GLU A 117 14.25 2.83 -2.00
N VAL A 118 13.21 2.54 -2.78
CA VAL A 118 12.04 1.77 -2.33
C VAL A 118 11.88 0.53 -3.20
N LEU A 119 11.47 -0.57 -2.58
CA LEU A 119 11.19 -1.81 -3.29
C LEU A 119 9.69 -1.94 -3.50
N ARG A 120 9.27 -2.15 -4.75
CA ARG A 120 7.89 -2.51 -5.09
C ARG A 120 7.81 -3.99 -5.45
N VAL A 121 6.77 -4.65 -4.95
CA VAL A 121 6.42 -6.03 -5.26
C VAL A 121 4.94 -6.06 -5.62
N ASN A 122 4.58 -6.59 -6.79
CA ASN A 122 3.19 -6.82 -7.15
C ASN A 122 2.95 -8.31 -7.37
N GLY A 123 1.72 -8.75 -7.15
CA GLY A 123 1.37 -10.15 -7.29
C GLY A 123 -0.06 -10.46 -6.87
N ARG A 124 -0.28 -11.74 -6.55
CA ARG A 124 -1.59 -12.27 -6.13
C ARG A 124 -1.54 -12.78 -4.70
N ALA A 125 -2.40 -12.24 -3.84
CA ALA A 125 -2.51 -12.65 -2.45
C ALA A 125 -3.66 -13.64 -2.24
N ALA A 126 -3.50 -14.51 -1.25
CA ALA A 126 -4.55 -15.30 -0.65
C ALA A 126 -4.45 -15.23 0.88
N VAL A 127 -5.59 -15.23 1.56
CA VAL A 127 -5.66 -15.24 3.03
C VAL A 127 -5.58 -16.70 3.52
N SER A 128 -4.64 -17.01 4.40
CA SER A 128 -4.44 -18.35 4.94
C SER A 128 -4.53 -18.38 6.46
N VAL A 129 -5.20 -19.40 6.98
CA VAL A 129 -5.28 -19.74 8.42
C VAL A 129 -4.59 -21.09 8.70
N HIS A 130 -3.68 -21.52 7.82
CA HIS A 130 -3.02 -22.81 7.94
C HIS A 130 -2.22 -22.89 9.26
N PRO A 131 -2.40 -23.92 10.10
CA PRO A 131 -1.78 -23.99 11.43
C PRO A 131 -0.26 -23.76 11.42
N ALA A 132 0.47 -24.39 10.48
CA ALA A 132 1.91 -24.21 10.35
C ALA A 132 2.34 -22.76 10.03
N LEU A 133 1.52 -21.98 9.32
CA LEU A 133 1.80 -20.57 9.08
C LEU A 133 1.51 -19.74 10.33
N LEU A 134 0.40 -20.02 11.03
CA LEU A 134 0.06 -19.32 12.26
C LEU A 134 1.12 -19.55 13.35
N GLU A 135 1.60 -20.79 13.49
CA GLU A 135 2.67 -21.15 14.42
C GLU A 135 4.00 -20.49 14.04
N ARG A 136 4.36 -20.48 12.74
CA ARG A 136 5.60 -19.84 12.24
C ARG A 136 5.71 -18.36 12.60
N PHE A 137 4.58 -17.65 12.64
CA PHE A 137 4.52 -16.21 12.91
C PHE A 137 4.04 -15.88 14.33
N ALA A 138 4.00 -16.85 15.24
CA ALA A 138 3.60 -16.59 16.61
C ALA A 138 4.65 -15.73 17.34
N GLU A 139 4.23 -14.58 17.84
CA GLU A 139 5.05 -13.69 18.65
C GLU A 139 4.64 -13.80 20.11
N ASN A 140 5.58 -14.09 21.01
CA ASN A 140 5.32 -14.29 22.44
C ASN A 140 4.17 -15.28 22.72
N GLY A 141 4.11 -16.37 21.93
CA GLY A 141 3.07 -17.40 22.03
C GLY A 141 1.70 -16.99 21.48
N ARG A 142 1.59 -15.86 20.79
CA ARG A 142 0.33 -15.39 20.17
C ARG A 142 0.45 -15.47 18.64
N PRO A 143 -0.25 -16.41 17.99
CA PRO A 143 -0.28 -16.47 16.53
C PRO A 143 -1.06 -15.28 15.95
N PRO A 144 -0.74 -14.83 14.72
CA PRO A 144 -1.61 -13.93 13.98
C PRO A 144 -2.95 -14.63 13.66
N ARG A 145 -3.97 -13.85 13.29
CA ARG A 145 -5.27 -14.44 12.90
C ARG A 145 -5.24 -15.08 11.54
N ALA A 146 -4.42 -14.56 10.63
CA ALA A 146 -4.22 -15.07 9.29
C ALA A 146 -2.83 -14.66 8.79
N VAL A 147 -2.41 -15.26 7.68
CA VAL A 147 -1.21 -14.88 6.94
C VAL A 147 -1.60 -14.70 5.48
N LEU A 148 -1.21 -13.57 4.91
CA LEU A 148 -1.30 -13.37 3.47
C LEU A 148 -0.17 -14.13 2.79
N VAL A 149 -0.53 -15.04 1.90
CA VAL A 149 0.40 -15.73 1.00
C VAL A 149 0.36 -15.02 -0.34
N ILE A 150 1.44 -14.34 -0.70
CA ILE A 150 1.55 -13.54 -1.91
C ILE A 150 2.45 -14.25 -2.91
N ARG A 151 1.88 -14.60 -4.07
CA ARG A 151 2.61 -15.05 -5.25
C ARG A 151 3.11 -13.83 -6.02
N VAL A 152 4.42 -13.66 -6.07
CA VAL A 152 5.08 -12.53 -6.72
C VAL A 152 4.99 -12.70 -8.23
N GLU A 153 4.49 -11.66 -8.90
CA GLU A 153 4.47 -11.57 -10.37
C GLU A 153 5.54 -10.60 -10.87
N GLU A 154 5.85 -9.56 -10.09
CA GLU A 154 6.92 -8.62 -10.41
C GLU A 154 7.51 -7.95 -9.16
N ALA A 155 8.81 -7.65 -9.23
CA ALA A 155 9.54 -6.87 -8.24
C ALA A 155 10.47 -5.89 -8.94
N PHE A 156 10.59 -4.67 -8.42
CA PHE A 156 11.51 -3.67 -8.91
C PHE A 156 11.82 -2.58 -7.89
N VAL A 157 13.01 -2.02 -8.00
CA VAL A 157 13.41 -0.84 -7.23
C VAL A 157 12.96 0.44 -7.93
N HIS A 158 12.44 1.37 -7.14
CA HIS A 158 12.14 2.72 -7.61
C HIS A 158 13.29 3.68 -7.29
N CYS A 159 13.50 4.64 -8.20
CA CYS A 159 14.49 5.70 -8.01
C CYS A 159 14.13 6.54 -6.76
N PRO A 160 15.13 6.97 -5.98
CA PRO A 160 14.93 7.67 -4.70
C PRO A 160 14.37 9.09 -4.82
N ARG A 161 14.21 9.61 -6.06
CA ARG A 161 13.85 11.01 -6.33
C ARG A 161 12.63 11.50 -5.56
N ALA A 162 11.58 10.69 -5.42
CA ALA A 162 10.37 11.08 -4.69
C ALA A 162 10.66 11.32 -3.19
N LEU A 163 11.38 10.39 -2.55
CA LEU A 163 11.73 10.49 -1.12
C LEU A 163 12.73 11.63 -0.87
N ILE A 164 13.72 11.79 -1.75
CA ILE A 164 14.70 12.88 -1.67
C ILE A 164 14.03 14.24 -1.83
N ALA A 165 13.17 14.41 -2.86
CA ALA A 165 12.49 15.68 -3.11
C ALA A 165 11.57 16.09 -1.95
N ALA A 166 10.89 15.11 -1.35
CA ALA A 166 10.09 15.33 -0.14
C ALA A 166 10.95 15.63 1.10
N GLY A 167 12.22 15.21 1.10
CA GLY A 167 13.05 15.21 2.31
C GLY A 167 12.46 14.30 3.39
N LEU A 168 11.87 13.17 2.99
CA LEU A 168 11.03 12.33 3.85
C LEU A 168 11.77 11.84 5.11
N TRP A 169 13.09 11.65 5.00
CA TRP A 169 13.95 11.16 6.08
C TRP A 169 14.83 12.25 6.71
N ASP A 170 14.65 13.52 6.33
CA ASP A 170 15.43 14.63 6.86
C ASP A 170 14.83 15.11 8.19
N PRO A 171 15.49 14.86 9.35
CA PRO A 171 14.96 15.27 10.64
C PRO A 171 14.78 16.78 10.77
N ALA A 172 15.53 17.59 10.01
CA ALA A 172 15.39 19.04 10.01
C ALA A 172 14.09 19.52 9.36
N ARG A 173 13.39 18.65 8.60
CA ARG A 173 12.10 18.93 7.96
C ARG A 173 10.91 18.39 8.72
N HIS A 174 11.11 17.70 9.83
CA HIS A 174 10.01 17.20 10.66
C HIS A 174 9.21 18.39 11.22
N LEU A 175 7.89 18.30 11.14
CA LEU A 175 7.01 19.30 11.73
C LEU A 175 7.18 19.31 13.26
N PRO A 176 7.14 20.49 13.91
CA PRO A 176 7.21 20.55 15.36
C PRO A 176 5.94 19.92 15.97
N ALA A 177 6.06 19.45 17.21
CA ALA A 177 4.92 18.91 17.95
C ALA A 177 3.79 19.96 18.04
N GLY A 178 2.57 19.57 17.69
CA GLY A 178 1.40 20.47 17.72
C GLY A 178 1.22 21.37 16.50
N ALA A 179 2.05 21.24 15.44
CA ALA A 179 1.87 22.01 14.21
C ALA A 179 0.60 21.66 13.41
N MET A 180 0.02 20.49 13.68
CA MET A 180 -1.17 19.96 13.01
C MET A 180 -2.25 19.66 14.05
N PRO A 181 -3.54 19.61 13.64
CA PRO A 181 -4.62 19.18 14.50
C PRO A 181 -4.33 17.80 15.12
N SER A 182 -4.79 17.62 16.35
CA SER A 182 -4.74 16.33 17.03
C SER A 182 -5.60 15.29 16.30
N LEU A 183 -5.27 14.01 16.48
CA LEU A 183 -6.08 12.92 15.95
C LEU A 183 -7.53 12.99 16.44
N GLN A 184 -7.76 13.48 17.65
CA GLN A 184 -9.10 13.64 18.22
C GLN A 184 -9.91 14.70 17.46
N GLU A 185 -9.32 15.86 17.17
CA GLU A 185 -9.96 16.92 16.40
C GLU A 185 -10.29 16.45 14.98
N VAL A 186 -9.33 15.76 14.35
CA VAL A 186 -9.54 15.15 13.03
C VAL A 186 -10.69 14.14 13.10
N LEU A 187 -10.68 13.22 14.05
CA LEU A 187 -11.73 12.20 14.19
C LEU A 187 -13.11 12.82 14.44
N ALA A 188 -13.21 13.82 15.31
CA ALA A 188 -14.46 14.52 15.58
C ALA A 188 -15.02 15.16 14.30
N ALA A 189 -14.17 15.81 13.49
CA ALA A 189 -14.58 16.39 12.22
C ALA A 189 -15.06 15.30 11.23
N HIS A 190 -14.40 14.15 11.15
CA HIS A 190 -14.81 13.06 10.26
C HIS A 190 -16.15 12.44 10.69
N LEU A 191 -16.38 12.27 12.00
CA LEU A 191 -17.63 11.74 12.52
C LEU A 191 -18.80 12.69 12.26
N ALA A 192 -18.61 14.00 12.44
CA ALA A 192 -19.63 14.99 12.14
C ALA A 192 -20.08 14.96 10.67
N LEU A 193 -19.12 14.85 9.73
CA LEU A 193 -19.45 14.71 8.31
C LEU A 193 -20.19 13.41 8.00
N ALA A 194 -19.78 12.30 8.62
CA ALA A 194 -20.47 11.03 8.44
C ALA A 194 -21.92 11.09 8.96
N ASP A 195 -22.15 11.75 10.09
CA ASP A 195 -23.49 11.95 10.66
C ASP A 195 -24.37 12.84 9.75
N GLU A 196 -23.80 13.87 9.14
CA GLU A 196 -24.49 14.70 8.13
C GLU A 196 -24.89 13.89 6.89
N GLU A 197 -23.98 13.07 6.36
CA GLU A 197 -24.24 12.20 5.21
C GLU A 197 -25.36 11.20 5.50
N ILE A 198 -25.32 10.54 6.66
CA ILE A 198 -26.36 9.61 7.11
C ILE A 198 -27.70 10.34 7.24
N SER A 199 -27.72 11.52 7.86
CA SER A 199 -28.93 12.32 8.04
C SER A 199 -29.54 12.76 6.71
N SER A 200 -28.70 13.10 5.73
CA SER A 200 -29.16 13.51 4.39
C SER A 200 -29.73 12.35 3.56
N GLN A 201 -29.26 11.12 3.79
CA GLN A 201 -29.77 9.91 3.15
C GLN A 201 -31.08 9.40 3.78
N GLY A 202 -31.29 9.63 5.08
CA GLY A 202 -32.49 9.19 5.81
C GLY A 202 -33.75 10.04 5.59
N THR A 203 -33.66 11.19 4.92
CA THR A 203 -34.81 12.07 4.62
C THR A 203 -35.45 11.82 3.24
N ALA A 204 -35.03 10.78 2.52
CA ALA A 204 -35.46 10.48 1.15
C ALA A 204 -36.37 9.24 1.00
N GLU A 205 -36.96 8.73 2.09
CA GLU A 205 -37.98 7.67 2.07
C GLU A 205 -39.38 8.17 2.46
#